data_AF-A0A3D1J435-F1
#
_entry.id   AF-A0A3D1J435-F1
#
_cell.length_a   1.000
_cell.length_b   1.000
_cell.length_c   1.000
_cell.angle_alpha   90.00
_cell.angle_beta   90.00
_cell.angle_gamma   90.00
#
_symmetry.space_group_name_H-M   'P 1'
#
loop_
_entity.id
_entity.type
_entity.pdbx_description
1 polymer ?
#
loop_
_entity_poly.entity_id
_entity_poly.type
_entity_poly.pdbx_seq_one_letter_code
_entity_poly.pdbx_strand_id
1 'polypeptide(L)'
;MTQVAITGNTYPVKDQIRALGGRWNPDTKAWMVPAAKASEAQKLVSGAPRSTASASSYRPAKCTVCGKTEKRDFRGYTIGDRILRSGECQSCYEERKMGY
;
A
#
# COMPACT_ATOMS: atom_id res chain seq x y z
N MET A 1 -31.55 -20.94 -7.53
CA MET A 1 -30.58 -20.52 -6.49
C MET A 1 -30.29 -19.05 -6.69
N THR A 2 -30.65 -18.20 -5.74
CA THR A 2 -30.47 -16.74 -5.82
C THR A 2 -29.01 -16.37 -5.52
N GLN A 3 -28.35 -15.72 -6.47
CA GLN A 3 -27.01 -15.15 -6.29
C GLN A 3 -27.14 -13.63 -6.13
N VAL A 4 -26.34 -13.07 -5.24
CA VAL A 4 -26.31 -11.64 -4.95
C VAL A 4 -25.01 -11.05 -5.50
N ALA A 5 -25.13 -9.95 -6.23
CA ALA A 5 -23.98 -9.19 -6.72
C ALA A 5 -23.43 -8.29 -5.60
N ILE A 6 -22.19 -8.52 -5.21
CA ILE A 6 -21.45 -7.74 -4.23
C ILE A 6 -20.50 -6.80 -4.98
N THR A 7 -20.77 -5.50 -4.88
CA THR A 7 -19.99 -4.41 -5.48
C THR A 7 -19.32 -3.57 -4.38
N GLY A 8 -18.28 -2.81 -4.72
CA GLY A 8 -17.54 -1.95 -3.77
C GLY A 8 -16.08 -2.34 -3.57
N ASN A 9 -15.53 -2.08 -2.38
CA ASN A 9 -14.12 -2.36 -2.01
C ASN A 9 -13.87 -3.85 -1.77
N THR A 10 -14.13 -4.66 -2.78
CA THR A 10 -14.01 -6.12 -2.74
C THR A 10 -12.58 -6.60 -2.96
N TYR A 11 -11.65 -5.70 -3.32
CA TYR A 11 -10.26 -6.05 -3.61
C TYR A 11 -9.48 -6.63 -2.43
N PRO A 12 -9.49 -6.04 -1.21
CA PRO A 12 -8.81 -6.62 -0.05
C PRO A 12 -9.47 -7.91 0.47
N VAL A 13 -10.76 -8.12 0.17
CA VAL A 13 -11.55 -9.25 0.66
C VAL A 13 -11.88 -10.27 -0.43
N LYS A 14 -11.30 -10.12 -1.63
CA LYS A 14 -11.58 -10.99 -2.80
C LYS A 14 -11.31 -12.46 -2.52
N ASP A 15 -10.26 -12.73 -1.74
CA ASP A 15 -9.86 -14.08 -1.37
C ASP A 15 -10.87 -14.71 -0.42
N GLN A 16 -11.36 -13.92 0.55
CA GLN A 16 -12.42 -14.34 1.47
C GLN A 16 -13.75 -14.57 0.74
N ILE A 17 -14.12 -13.70 -0.20
CA ILE A 17 -15.33 -13.88 -1.02
C ILE A 17 -15.22 -15.15 -1.87
N ARG A 18 -14.04 -15.41 -2.45
CA ARG A 18 -13.77 -16.65 -3.20
C ARG A 18 -13.84 -17.89 -2.31
N ALA A 19 -13.33 -17.83 -1.08
CA ALA A 19 -13.42 -18.93 -0.11
C ALA A 19 -14.87 -19.24 0.29
N LEU A 20 -15.75 -18.23 0.30
CA LEU A 20 -17.19 -18.36 0.52
C LEU A 20 -17.96 -18.92 -0.70
N GLY A 21 -17.26 -19.29 -1.78
CA GLY A 21 -17.86 -19.77 -3.02
C GLY A 21 -18.33 -18.65 -3.96
N GLY A 22 -17.86 -17.42 -3.73
CA GLY A 22 -18.14 -16.29 -4.61
C GLY A 22 -17.36 -16.38 -5.92
N ARG A 23 -18.03 -16.06 -7.02
CA ARG A 23 -17.45 -16.01 -8.37
C ARG A 23 -17.40 -14.58 -8.88
N TRP A 24 -16.25 -14.14 -9.37
CA TRP A 24 -16.17 -12.85 -10.04
C TRP A 24 -16.92 -12.90 -11.38
N ASN A 25 -17.78 -11.92 -11.64
CA ASN A 25 -18.44 -11.70 -12.92
C ASN A 25 -17.91 -10.40 -13.57
N PRO A 26 -17.16 -10.50 -14.69
CA PRO A 26 -16.56 -9.33 -15.34
C PRO A 26 -17.57 -8.44 -16.05
N ASP A 27 -18.73 -8.99 -16.44
CA ASP A 27 -19.78 -8.26 -17.17
C ASP A 27 -20.44 -7.22 -16.26
N THR A 28 -20.81 -7.65 -15.05
CA THR A 28 -21.38 -6.79 -14.00
C THR A 28 -20.32 -6.14 -13.11
N LYS A 29 -19.04 -6.48 -13.30
CA LYS A 29 -17.90 -6.07 -12.46
C LYS A 29 -18.19 -6.26 -10.97
N ALA A 30 -18.80 -7.39 -10.63
CA ALA A 30 -19.27 -7.70 -9.29
C ALA A 30 -18.93 -9.14 -8.89
N TRP A 31 -18.80 -9.37 -7.59
CA TRP A 31 -18.70 -10.71 -7.05
C TRP A 31 -20.10 -11.31 -6.90
N MET A 32 -20.35 -12.45 -7.55
CA MET A 32 -21.60 -13.20 -7.40
C MET A 32 -21.43 -14.21 -6.27
N VAL A 33 -22.18 -14.03 -5.20
CA VAL A 33 -22.10 -14.86 -3.99
C VAL A 33 -23.48 -15.46 -3.72
N PRO A 34 -23.60 -16.71 -3.26
CA PRO A 34 -24.91 -17.28 -2.90
C PRO A 34 -25.61 -16.42 -1.85
N ALA A 35 -26.94 -16.22 -1.96
CA ALA A 35 -27.70 -15.38 -1.02
C ALA A 35 -27.49 -15.76 0.45
N ALA A 36 -27.30 -17.05 0.75
CA ALA A 36 -26.99 -17.56 2.09
C ALA A 36 -25.69 -16.99 2.70
N LYS A 37 -24.75 -16.54 1.86
CA LYS A 37 -23.44 -16.00 2.26
C LYS A 37 -23.26 -14.52 1.89
N ALA A 38 -24.27 -13.90 1.28
CA ALA A 38 -24.22 -12.52 0.83
C ALA A 38 -24.06 -11.52 1.98
N SER A 39 -24.76 -11.70 3.10
CA SER A 39 -24.61 -10.82 4.28
C SER A 39 -23.23 -10.92 4.92
N GLU A 40 -22.62 -12.11 4.91
CA GLU A 40 -21.26 -12.33 5.42
C GLU A 40 -20.25 -11.63 4.50
N ALA A 41 -20.38 -11.82 3.18
CA ALA A 41 -19.55 -11.11 2.20
C ALA A 41 -19.70 -9.58 2.26
N GLN A 42 -20.92 -9.04 2.43
CA GLN A 42 -21.13 -7.60 2.58
C GLN A 42 -20.46 -7.04 3.83
N LYS A 43 -20.54 -7.74 4.97
CA LYS A 43 -19.86 -7.32 6.21
C LYS A 43 -18.35 -7.22 6.02
N LEU A 44 -17.75 -8.17 5.31
CA LEU A 44 -16.31 -8.14 5.00
C LEU A 44 -15.93 -6.93 4.14
N VAL A 45 -16.74 -6.60 3.12
CA VAL A 45 -16.49 -5.44 2.24
C VAL A 45 -16.63 -4.11 2.99
N SER A 46 -17.66 -3.98 3.84
CA SER A 46 -17.90 -2.75 4.62
C SER A 46 -16.86 -2.52 5.71
N GLY A 47 -16.30 -3.58 6.29
CA GLY A 47 -15.26 -3.50 7.32
C GLY A 47 -13.84 -3.41 6.76
N ALA A 48 -13.64 -3.65 5.46
CA ALA A 48 -12.31 -3.63 4.88
C ALA A 48 -11.76 -2.19 4.88
N PRO A 49 -10.56 -1.96 5.45
CA PRO A 49 -9.95 -0.66 5.36
C PRO A 49 -9.79 -0.30 3.88
N ARG A 50 -10.34 0.85 3.50
CA ARG A 50 -10.04 1.47 2.21
C ARG A 50 -8.52 1.54 2.14
N SER A 51 -7.91 0.94 1.11
CA SER A 51 -6.45 0.88 1.00
C SER A 51 -5.88 2.30 0.92
N THR A 52 -5.64 2.94 2.06
CA THR A 52 -5.07 4.29 2.20
C THR A 52 -3.60 4.25 2.56
N ALA A 53 -3.01 3.06 2.74
CA ALA A 53 -1.61 2.93 3.05
C ALA A 53 -0.83 2.46 1.81
N SER A 54 -0.40 3.42 0.98
CA SER A 54 0.92 3.25 0.35
C SER A 54 1.89 3.08 1.50
N ALA A 55 2.51 1.90 1.62
CA ALA A 55 3.47 1.62 2.68
C ALA A 55 4.47 2.77 2.73
N SER A 56 4.37 3.61 3.77
CA SER A 56 5.27 4.72 4.00
C SER A 56 6.65 4.10 4.12
N SER A 57 7.39 4.14 3.01
CA SER A 57 8.74 3.60 2.95
C SER A 57 9.52 4.44 3.94
N TYR A 58 9.79 3.89 5.12
CA TYR A 58 10.48 4.59 6.20
C TYR A 58 11.72 5.29 5.60
N ARG A 59 11.67 6.62 5.60
CA ARG A 59 12.75 7.48 5.15
C ARG A 59 13.11 8.39 6.32
N PRO A 60 14.26 8.18 6.95
CA PRO A 60 14.67 9.02 8.06
C PRO A 60 14.88 10.46 7.59
N ALA A 61 14.46 11.42 8.41
CA ALA A 61 14.54 12.85 8.08
C ALA A 61 15.98 13.41 8.14
N LYS A 62 16.89 12.67 8.79
CA LYS A 62 18.29 13.06 9.01
C LYS A 62 19.24 11.89 8.81
N CYS A 63 20.46 12.21 8.40
CA CYS A 63 21.59 11.31 8.40
C CYS A 63 21.99 10.96 9.84
N THR A 64 22.17 9.68 10.11
CA THR A 64 22.66 9.15 11.40
C THR A 64 24.18 9.26 11.55
N VAL A 65 24.92 9.39 10.44
CA VAL A 65 26.39 9.50 10.43
C VAL A 65 26.84 10.95 10.59
N CYS A 66 26.33 11.86 9.77
CA CYS A 66 26.77 13.26 9.75
C CYS A 66 25.72 14.28 10.24
N GLY A 67 24.52 13.84 10.59
CA GLY A 67 23.46 14.72 11.12
C GLY A 67 22.74 15.62 10.09
N LYS A 68 23.17 15.63 8.81
CA LYS A 68 22.52 16.42 7.75
C LYS A 68 21.04 16.04 7.57
N THR A 69 20.19 17.02 7.27
CA THR A 69 18.77 16.84 6.95
C THR A 69 18.52 17.01 5.45
N GLU A 70 17.57 16.26 4.89
CA GLU A 70 17.16 16.45 3.49
C GLU A 70 16.48 17.81 3.34
N LYS A 71 17.05 18.71 2.54
CA LYS A 71 16.40 19.97 2.14
C LYS A 71 15.78 19.82 0.77
N ARG A 72 14.62 20.45 0.57
CA ARG A 72 13.89 20.47 -0.70
C ARG A 72 13.60 21.91 -1.11
N ASP A 73 13.77 22.21 -2.39
CA ASP A 73 13.40 23.50 -2.99
C ASP A 73 11.87 23.66 -3.05
N PHE A 74 11.38 24.86 -3.36
CA PHE A 74 9.95 25.12 -3.63
C PHE A 74 9.39 24.24 -4.76
N ARG A 75 10.23 23.83 -5.73
CA ARG A 75 9.87 22.88 -6.80
C ARG A 75 9.90 21.41 -6.37
N GLY A 76 10.26 21.12 -5.12
CA GLY A 76 10.32 19.76 -4.57
C GLY A 76 11.57 18.96 -4.93
N TYR A 77 12.57 19.57 -5.59
CA TYR A 77 13.85 18.93 -5.85
C TYR A 77 14.73 18.90 -4.60
N THR A 78 15.44 17.80 -4.38
CA THR A 78 16.41 17.67 -3.28
C THR A 78 17.56 18.65 -3.49
N ILE A 79 17.81 19.51 -2.51
CA ILE A 79 18.95 20.43 -2.48
C ILE A 79 20.05 19.77 -1.64
N GLY A 80 21.13 19.34 -2.29
CA GLY A 80 22.28 18.72 -1.64
C GLY A 80 22.11 17.21 -1.41
N ASP A 81 22.57 16.74 -0.26
CA ASP A 81 22.62 15.32 0.07
C ASP A 81 21.22 14.72 0.32
N ARG A 82 20.82 13.76 -0.53
CA ARG A 82 19.63 12.94 -0.29
C ARG A 82 19.88 11.98 0.88
N ILE A 83 18.91 11.87 1.79
CA ILE A 83 18.95 10.85 2.84
C ILE A 83 18.41 9.52 2.30
N LEU A 84 19.24 8.48 2.34
CA LEU A 84 18.89 7.15 1.86
C LEU A 84 18.04 6.40 2.89
N ARG A 85 17.38 5.32 2.43
CA ARG A 85 16.61 4.42 3.30
C ARG A 85 17.46 3.78 4.41
N SER A 86 18.76 3.65 4.16
CA SER A 86 19.75 3.15 5.12
C SER A 86 19.95 4.05 6.35
N GLY A 87 19.45 5.30 6.34
CA GLY A 87 19.67 6.23 7.46
C GLY A 87 20.93 7.06 7.35
N GLU A 88 21.63 6.99 6.24
CA GLU A 88 22.82 7.76 5.91
C GLU A 88 22.54 8.65 4.70
N CYS A 89 23.24 9.78 4.60
CA CYS A 89 23.16 10.64 3.43
C CYS A 89 23.96 10.03 2.28
N GLN A 90 23.65 10.45 1.05
CA GLN A 90 24.30 9.92 -0.16
C GLN A 90 25.83 10.00 -0.07
N SER A 91 26.40 11.15 0.36
CA SER A 91 27.85 11.27 0.56
C SER A 91 28.41 10.25 1.56
N CYS A 92 27.82 10.13 2.76
CA CYS A 92 28.31 9.18 3.77
C CYS A 92 28.22 7.71 3.29
N TYR A 93 27.22 7.39 2.48
CA TYR A 93 27.09 6.07 1.87
C TYR A 93 28.15 5.77 0.83
N GLU A 94 28.47 6.75 0.01
CA GLU A 94 29.52 6.63 -1.01
C GLU A 94 30.91 6.53 -0.36
N GLU A 95 31.19 7.34 0.67
CA GLU A 95 32.42 7.26 1.46
C GLU A 95 32.62 5.88 2.11
N ARG A 96 31.55 5.30 2.68
CA ARG A 96 31.62 3.95 3.27
C ARG A 96 31.82 2.85 2.22
N LYS A 97 31.34 3.04 0.99
CA LYS A 97 31.35 2.00 -0.06
C LYS A 97 32.61 2.04 -0.94
N MET A 98 33.21 3.22 -1.12
CA MET A 98 34.38 3.43 -2.00
C MET A 98 35.72 3.52 -1.27
N GLY A 99 35.77 3.17 0.03
CA GLY A 99 36.97 3.23 0.89
C GLY A 99 38.29 3.05 0.15
N TYR A 100 38.96 4.19 -0.07
CA TYR A 100 40.38 4.30 -0.39
C TYR A 100 41.16 4.41 0.92
#